data_AF-A0A958VP85-F1
#
_entry.id   AF-A0A958VP85-F1
#
_cell.length_a   1.000
_cell.length_b   1.000
_cell.length_c   1.000
_cell.angle_alpha   90.00
_cell.angle_beta   90.00
_cell.angle_gamma   90.00
#
_symmetry.space_group_name_H-M   'P 1'
#
loop_
_entity.id
_entity.type
_entity.pdbx_description
1 polymer ?
#
loop_
_entity_poly.entity_id
_entity_poly.type
_entity_poly.pdbx_seq_one_letter_code
_entity_poly.pdbx_strand_id
1 'polypeptide(L)'
;MKKSKETSFADYFTEDIFSSSEKPLLEWEPPAKERDWTPVIAKALPASEPEKNAYWKLLRNYFLTGKKTKQSVPVHTQPLLMAPYLRGKNLDTGYPSFANTDTGDVIPLQEHLLSTFNVVFKEHEADILRQNLPRLDVYVRQSLDANGLPTPYLESILEACEKLREFDVRGDEGIHFRDNLLKYQNALSRFQGFILSFSHRSPFELQSLHLSHRNARRQTACGSVKNIHRLLSERLAIYNADASTNKSKMLNGNFADQLISIEKLADMVPEESHSALEPARLDRMMRCLQTLERAKDTLPLVRPKIFSTAELIQDYNLTALFPESEVIQSEHKCFVDAQTAISEILSVVSETVRAMRTAQLELTDKYDAEVQELYLDKLDFTNYSEEEFLLLQTVLVILPAGMIIAEELERFSKVLSVNLPIRIVVLDGMRVTESGEIYKRELSALALSHRGAYVFQGAADTPSWLAEAFREGFNQAGASLWSLMVPEISTSCNTAYLQLNAAAESRYFP
;
A
#
# COMPACT_ATOMS: atom_id res chain seq x y z
N MET A 1 -60.90 -19.78 -1.93
CA MET A 1 -60.34 -20.69 -2.95
C MET A 1 -60.61 -20.12 -4.34
N LYS A 2 -59.65 -19.38 -4.90
CA LYS A 2 -59.61 -19.00 -6.32
C LYS A 2 -58.38 -19.69 -6.92
N LYS A 3 -58.58 -20.46 -8.00
CA LYS A 3 -57.56 -21.24 -8.70
C LYS A 3 -56.46 -20.31 -9.21
N SER A 4 -55.21 -20.53 -8.80
CA SER A 4 -54.03 -19.95 -9.44
C SER A 4 -53.87 -20.57 -10.82
N LYS A 5 -53.89 -19.75 -11.86
CA LYS A 5 -53.42 -20.16 -13.19
C LYS A 5 -51.89 -20.27 -13.10
N GLU A 6 -51.35 -21.43 -13.40
CA GLU A 6 -49.94 -21.59 -13.70
C GLU A 6 -49.65 -20.85 -15.01
N THR A 7 -48.90 -19.75 -14.91
CA THR A 7 -48.32 -19.06 -16.07
C THR A 7 -47.15 -19.87 -16.61
N SER A 8 -47.16 -20.09 -17.92
CA SER A 8 -46.15 -20.87 -18.63
C SER A 8 -44.85 -20.07 -18.73
N PHE A 9 -43.71 -20.75 -18.68
CA PHE A 9 -42.37 -20.17 -18.85
C PHE A 9 -42.21 -19.42 -20.20
N ALA A 10 -43.05 -19.72 -21.19
CA ALA A 10 -43.07 -19.02 -22.47
C ALA A 10 -43.66 -17.60 -22.39
N ASP A 11 -44.47 -17.28 -21.37
CA ASP A 11 -45.14 -15.98 -21.25
C ASP A 11 -44.18 -14.87 -20.78
N TYR A 12 -43.01 -15.23 -20.24
CA TYR A 12 -41.98 -14.29 -19.76
C TYR A 12 -41.20 -13.55 -20.86
N PHE A 13 -41.30 -13.99 -22.12
CA PHE A 13 -40.51 -13.44 -23.23
C PHE A 13 -41.33 -12.64 -24.25
N THR A 14 -42.55 -12.22 -23.89
CA THR A 14 -43.32 -11.32 -24.77
C THR A 14 -42.84 -9.87 -24.57
N GLU A 15 -42.48 -9.22 -25.68
CA GLU A 15 -41.80 -7.91 -25.75
C GLU A 15 -42.58 -6.74 -25.09
N ASP A 16 -43.84 -6.95 -24.70
CA ASP A 16 -44.70 -5.90 -24.15
C ASP A 16 -44.41 -5.55 -22.68
N ILE A 17 -43.66 -6.37 -21.93
CA ILE A 17 -43.32 -6.09 -20.52
C ILE A 17 -42.31 -4.94 -20.38
N PHE A 18 -41.52 -4.65 -21.43
CA PHE A 18 -40.51 -3.59 -21.39
C PHE A 18 -41.03 -2.20 -21.80
N SER A 19 -42.32 -2.05 -22.09
CA SER A 19 -42.90 -0.79 -22.60
C SER A 19 -43.61 0.07 -21.55
N SER A 20 -43.75 -0.38 -20.29
CA SER A 20 -44.40 0.43 -19.25
C SER A 20 -43.43 1.39 -18.57
N SER A 21 -43.76 2.68 -18.69
CA SER A 21 -43.11 3.88 -18.17
C SER A 21 -43.05 3.98 -16.64
N GLU A 22 -42.43 3.02 -15.96
CA GLU A 22 -42.08 3.16 -14.54
C GLU A 22 -40.63 3.65 -14.43
N LYS A 23 -40.47 4.81 -13.78
CA LYS A 23 -39.18 5.44 -13.51
C LYS A 23 -38.26 4.45 -12.80
N PRO A 24 -36.99 4.28 -13.21
CA PRO A 24 -36.07 3.42 -12.50
C PRO A 24 -35.89 3.93 -11.06
N LEU A 25 -36.23 3.08 -10.10
CA LEU A 25 -35.85 3.23 -8.71
C LEU A 25 -34.32 3.04 -8.64
N LEU A 26 -33.66 4.05 -8.08
CA LEU A 26 -32.21 4.33 -8.09
C LEU A 26 -31.68 4.89 -9.42
N GLU A 27 -31.61 6.22 -9.48
CA GLU A 27 -30.52 6.89 -10.19
C GLU A 27 -29.21 6.45 -9.53
N TRP A 28 -28.59 5.43 -10.13
CA TRP A 28 -27.18 5.14 -9.88
C TRP A 28 -26.39 6.32 -10.45
N GLU A 29 -25.94 7.21 -9.55
CA GLU A 29 -24.86 8.12 -9.89
C GLU A 29 -23.59 7.27 -10.03
N PRO A 30 -22.98 7.17 -11.22
CA PRO A 30 -21.66 6.57 -11.33
C PRO A 30 -20.72 7.30 -10.37
N PRO A 31 -19.77 6.60 -9.70
CA PRO A 31 -18.74 7.29 -8.94
C PRO A 31 -18.10 8.35 -9.83
N ALA A 32 -17.94 9.58 -9.31
CA ALA A 32 -17.54 10.78 -10.05
C ALA A 32 -16.10 10.77 -10.63
N LYS A 33 -15.58 9.59 -10.96
CA LYS A 33 -14.48 9.36 -11.87
C LYS A 33 -14.89 8.18 -12.75
N GLU A 34 -15.32 8.46 -13.98
CA GLU A 34 -15.07 7.50 -15.06
C GLU A 34 -13.57 7.15 -14.94
N ARG A 35 -13.28 5.91 -14.53
CA ARG A 35 -11.94 5.36 -14.76
C ARG A 35 -11.84 5.30 -16.27
N ASP A 36 -11.25 6.33 -16.86
CA ASP A 36 -10.84 6.31 -18.25
C ASP A 36 -10.12 4.98 -18.45
N TRP A 37 -10.73 4.08 -19.22
CA TRP A 37 -10.05 2.89 -19.72
C TRP A 37 -9.01 3.38 -20.72
N THR A 38 -7.94 3.97 -20.20
CA THR A 38 -6.71 4.16 -20.96
C THR A 38 -6.14 2.77 -21.16
N PRO A 39 -5.81 2.36 -22.40
CA PRO A 39 -4.97 1.18 -22.58
C PRO A 39 -3.77 1.26 -21.64
N VAL A 40 -3.36 0.13 -21.07
CA VAL A 40 -2.27 -0.01 -20.08
C VAL A 40 -1.00 0.68 -20.60
N ILE A 41 -0.80 0.63 -21.92
CA ILE A 41 0.08 1.53 -22.64
C ILE A 41 -0.65 2.87 -22.79
N ALA A 42 -0.32 3.85 -21.95
CA ALA A 42 -0.63 5.25 -22.24
C ALA A 42 -0.34 5.47 -23.72
N LYS A 43 -1.29 6.00 -24.50
CA LYS A 43 -1.03 6.38 -25.91
C LYS A 43 0.13 7.37 -25.89
N ALA A 44 1.36 6.87 -25.90
CA ALA A 44 2.53 7.65 -26.16
C ALA A 44 2.25 8.32 -27.49
N LEU A 45 2.54 9.61 -27.58
CA LEU A 45 2.55 10.26 -28.87
C LEU A 45 3.37 9.36 -29.80
N PRO A 46 2.78 8.88 -30.92
CA PRO A 46 3.46 7.93 -31.79
C PRO A 46 4.82 8.52 -32.14
N ALA A 47 5.86 7.66 -32.17
CA ALA A 47 7.21 8.07 -32.55
C ALA A 47 7.15 9.02 -33.74
N SER A 48 7.84 10.14 -33.64
CA SER A 48 7.77 11.17 -34.67
C SER A 48 8.21 10.58 -36.02
N GLU A 49 7.64 11.08 -37.13
CA GLU A 49 8.09 10.68 -38.47
C GLU A 49 9.62 10.72 -38.66
N PRO A 50 10.37 11.71 -38.12
CA PRO A 50 11.83 11.67 -38.16
C PRO A 50 12.44 10.47 -37.41
N GLU A 51 11.91 10.10 -36.24
CA GLU A 51 12.40 8.94 -35.46
C GLU A 51 12.13 7.62 -36.16
N LYS A 52 10.90 7.44 -36.69
CA LYS A 52 10.55 6.26 -37.50
C LYS A 52 11.49 6.12 -38.70
N ASN A 53 11.71 7.21 -39.43
CA ASN A 53 12.59 7.22 -40.60
C ASN A 53 14.06 6.95 -40.25
N ALA A 54 14.54 7.44 -39.10
CA ALA A 54 15.89 7.14 -38.61
C ALA A 54 16.04 5.65 -38.27
N TYR A 55 15.07 5.07 -37.57
CA TYR A 55 15.04 3.65 -37.25
C TYR A 55 14.97 2.77 -38.51
N TRP A 56 14.12 3.15 -39.47
CA TRP A 56 13.98 2.44 -40.75
C TRP A 56 15.25 2.46 -41.59
N LYS A 57 15.95 3.60 -41.66
CA LYS A 57 17.26 3.69 -42.33
C LYS A 57 18.29 2.78 -41.66
N LEU A 58 18.24 2.67 -40.33
CA LEU A 58 19.17 1.86 -39.55
C LEU A 58 18.91 0.35 -39.76
N LEU A 59 17.64 -0.09 -39.71
CA LEU A 59 17.22 -1.46 -40.03
C LEU A 59 17.55 -1.85 -41.47
N ARG A 60 17.19 -0.99 -42.44
CA ARG A 60 17.46 -1.24 -43.86
C ARG A 60 18.96 -1.39 -44.12
N ASN A 61 19.78 -0.54 -43.51
CA ASN A 61 21.24 -0.63 -43.65
C ASN A 61 21.80 -1.92 -43.01
N TYR A 62 21.25 -2.35 -41.87
CA TYR A 62 21.60 -3.62 -41.22
C TYR A 62 21.28 -4.83 -42.12
N PHE A 63 20.05 -4.91 -42.66
CA PHE A 63 19.65 -6.03 -43.54
C PHE A 63 20.39 -6.04 -44.89
N LEU A 64 20.76 -4.87 -45.43
CA LEU A 64 21.48 -4.80 -46.70
C LEU A 64 22.97 -5.08 -46.59
N THR A 65 23.61 -4.72 -45.47
CA THR A 65 25.08 -4.75 -45.36
C THR A 65 25.60 -5.79 -44.37
N GLY A 66 24.74 -6.36 -43.52
CA GLY A 66 25.14 -7.24 -42.42
C GLY A 66 25.97 -6.55 -41.33
N LYS A 67 26.25 -5.24 -41.46
CA LYS A 67 27.10 -4.48 -40.53
C LYS A 67 26.26 -3.78 -39.46
N LYS A 68 26.62 -4.03 -38.20
CA LYS A 68 26.09 -3.38 -37.00
C LYS A 68 26.60 -1.93 -36.92
N THR A 69 26.07 -1.02 -37.75
CA THR A 69 26.46 0.41 -37.86
C THR A 69 27.94 0.68 -38.24
N LYS A 70 28.29 1.95 -38.54
CA LYS A 70 29.70 2.37 -38.81
C LYS A 70 30.61 2.28 -37.57
N GLN A 71 30.05 2.11 -36.37
CA GLN A 71 30.76 2.12 -35.08
C GLN A 71 30.69 0.79 -34.33
N SER A 72 30.31 -0.31 -34.98
CA SER A 72 30.23 -1.65 -34.36
C SER A 72 29.31 -1.74 -33.14
N VAL A 73 28.36 -0.80 -32.99
CA VAL A 73 27.35 -0.86 -31.92
C VAL A 73 26.28 -1.87 -32.32
N PRO A 74 25.93 -2.86 -31.47
CA PRO A 74 24.87 -3.81 -31.78
C PRO A 74 23.57 -3.08 -32.11
N VAL A 75 23.08 -3.33 -33.32
CA VAL A 75 21.72 -2.92 -33.70
C VAL A 75 20.78 -3.83 -32.92
N HIS A 76 20.06 -3.27 -31.97
CA HIS A 76 18.98 -3.99 -31.32
C HIS A 76 17.88 -4.24 -32.36
N THR A 77 17.78 -5.48 -32.81
CA THR A 77 16.75 -5.96 -33.73
C THR A 77 15.46 -6.21 -32.95
N GLN A 78 14.85 -5.13 -32.47
CA GLN A 78 13.47 -5.17 -31.98
C GLN A 78 12.54 -5.45 -33.18
N PRO A 79 11.50 -6.28 -33.04
CA PRO A 79 10.52 -6.51 -34.11
C PRO A 79 9.88 -5.20 -34.60
N LEU A 80 9.66 -5.06 -35.91
CA LEU A 80 9.04 -3.85 -36.50
C LEU A 80 7.66 -3.55 -35.92
N LEU A 81 6.91 -4.60 -35.55
CA LEU A 81 5.60 -4.49 -34.89
C LEU A 81 5.67 -3.76 -33.54
N MET A 82 6.86 -3.66 -32.95
CA MET A 82 7.07 -2.96 -31.69
C MET A 82 7.39 -1.48 -31.87
N ALA A 83 7.62 -1.01 -33.10
CA ALA A 83 7.95 0.39 -33.38
C ALA A 83 6.98 1.43 -32.78
N PRO A 84 5.66 1.19 -32.69
CA PRO A 84 4.74 2.11 -32.01
C PRO A 84 4.99 2.24 -30.50
N TYR A 85 5.61 1.24 -29.88
CA TYR A 85 5.86 1.12 -28.44
C TYR A 85 7.31 1.44 -28.06
N LEU A 86 8.14 1.82 -29.04
CA LEU A 86 9.52 2.23 -28.82
C LEU A 86 9.60 3.74 -28.63
N ARG A 87 10.20 4.19 -27.54
CA ARG A 87 10.74 5.55 -27.38
C ARG A 87 12.24 5.49 -27.62
N GLY A 88 12.66 5.86 -28.82
CA GLY A 88 14.05 5.75 -29.26
C GLY A 88 14.48 4.29 -29.44
N LYS A 89 15.34 3.77 -28.55
CA LYS A 89 15.82 2.36 -28.57
C LYS A 89 15.12 1.46 -27.56
N ASN A 90 14.35 2.02 -26.63
CA ASN A 90 13.78 1.30 -25.49
C ASN A 90 12.25 1.23 -25.59
N LEU A 91 11.68 0.18 -25.00
CA LEU A 91 10.24 0.06 -24.82
C LEU A 91 9.76 1.08 -23.78
N ASP A 92 8.62 1.71 -24.04
CA ASP A 92 7.94 2.54 -23.06
C ASP A 92 7.20 1.65 -22.07
N THR A 93 7.88 1.27 -21.00
CA THR A 93 7.41 0.24 -20.08
C THR A 93 6.86 0.75 -18.76
N GLY A 94 6.74 2.07 -18.58
CA GLY A 94 6.57 2.68 -17.25
C GLY A 94 7.81 2.58 -16.35
N TYR A 95 8.78 1.73 -16.70
CA TYR A 95 10.08 1.61 -16.05
C TYR A 95 11.19 2.35 -16.83
N PRO A 96 12.24 2.84 -16.13
CA PRO A 96 12.36 2.84 -14.68
C PRO A 96 11.36 3.81 -14.05
N SER A 97 10.96 3.51 -12.82
CA SER A 97 9.99 4.31 -12.07
C SER A 97 10.67 4.92 -10.86
N PHE A 98 10.30 6.15 -10.54
CA PHE A 98 10.66 6.77 -9.28
C PHE A 98 9.66 6.32 -8.21
N ALA A 99 10.17 5.70 -7.16
CA ALA A 99 9.40 5.34 -5.98
C ALA A 99 9.77 6.28 -4.84
N ASN A 100 8.80 7.09 -4.42
CA ASN A 100 8.98 8.08 -3.36
C ASN A 100 8.85 7.41 -2.00
N THR A 101 9.88 7.48 -1.17
CA THR A 101 9.87 6.87 0.17
C THR A 101 8.97 7.60 1.17
N ASP A 102 8.72 8.89 0.96
CA ASP A 102 7.96 9.71 1.90
C ASP A 102 6.45 9.56 1.67
N THR A 103 6.01 9.55 0.41
CA THR A 103 4.58 9.44 0.07
C THR A 103 4.15 8.01 -0.27
N GLY A 104 5.10 7.15 -0.63
CA GLY A 104 4.83 5.83 -1.20
C GLY A 104 4.34 5.88 -2.65
N ASP A 105 4.33 7.05 -3.30
CA ASP A 105 3.88 7.16 -4.69
C ASP A 105 4.93 6.61 -5.65
N VAL A 106 4.46 5.97 -6.72
CA VAL A 106 5.31 5.38 -7.75
C VAL A 106 4.89 5.91 -9.11
N ILE A 107 5.80 6.61 -9.77
CA ILE A 107 5.55 7.31 -11.02
C ILE A 107 6.67 6.96 -12.01
N PRO A 108 6.37 6.74 -13.31
CA PRO A 108 7.41 6.60 -14.32
C PRO A 108 8.44 7.73 -14.25
N LEU A 109 9.73 7.41 -14.34
CA LEU A 109 10.80 8.40 -14.16
C LEU A 109 10.66 9.57 -15.14
N GLN A 110 10.26 9.30 -16.38
CA GLN A 110 10.06 10.34 -17.39
C GLN A 110 8.94 11.31 -17.01
N GLU A 111 7.85 10.80 -16.45
CA GLU A 111 6.73 11.62 -15.97
C GLU A 111 7.14 12.42 -14.73
N HIS A 112 7.89 11.82 -13.81
CA HIS A 112 8.48 12.53 -12.66
C HIS A 112 9.40 13.68 -13.08
N LEU A 113 10.27 13.45 -14.05
CA LEU A 113 11.14 14.49 -14.61
C LEU A 113 10.32 15.60 -15.29
N LEU A 114 9.35 15.23 -16.12
CA LEU A 114 8.54 16.22 -16.85
C LEU A 114 7.65 17.04 -15.90
N SER A 115 7.00 16.40 -14.94
CA SER A 115 6.15 17.08 -13.95
C SER A 115 6.98 18.03 -13.08
N THR A 116 8.16 17.61 -12.62
CA THR A 116 9.08 18.47 -11.88
C THR A 116 9.53 19.66 -12.74
N PHE A 117 9.84 19.45 -14.03
CA PHE A 117 10.23 20.53 -14.93
C PHE A 117 9.12 21.59 -15.06
N ASN A 118 7.88 21.15 -15.27
CA ASN A 118 6.73 22.04 -15.44
C ASN A 118 6.38 22.83 -14.16
N VAL A 119 6.78 22.35 -12.98
CA VAL A 119 6.64 23.09 -11.71
C VAL A 119 7.72 24.19 -11.59
N VAL A 120 8.92 23.96 -12.14
CA VAL A 120 10.08 24.84 -11.97
C VAL A 120 10.13 25.95 -13.03
N PHE A 121 9.66 25.66 -14.24
CA PHE A 121 9.77 26.54 -15.41
C PHE A 121 8.40 26.83 -16.01
N LYS A 122 8.20 28.08 -16.45
CA LYS A 122 7.01 28.49 -17.20
C LYS A 122 7.05 27.97 -18.64
N GLU A 123 5.93 28.11 -19.34
CA GLU A 123 5.84 27.77 -20.76
C GLU A 123 6.88 28.58 -21.56
N HIS A 124 7.65 27.90 -22.42
CA HIS A 124 8.80 28.42 -23.17
C HIS A 124 10.02 28.88 -22.34
N GLU A 125 10.02 28.68 -21.03
CA GLU A 125 11.19 28.87 -20.19
C GLU A 125 12.07 27.60 -20.26
N ALA A 126 13.37 27.76 -20.52
CA ALA A 126 14.34 26.66 -20.61
C ALA A 126 14.06 25.59 -21.69
N ASP A 127 13.61 26.00 -22.89
CA ASP A 127 13.29 25.09 -24.01
C ASP A 127 14.44 24.13 -24.38
N ILE A 128 15.69 24.60 -24.32
CA ILE A 128 16.88 23.75 -24.58
C ILE A 128 16.95 22.62 -23.55
N LEU A 129 16.70 22.91 -22.27
CA LEU A 129 16.68 21.88 -21.22
C LEU A 129 15.51 20.91 -21.43
N ARG A 130 14.32 21.43 -21.75
CA ARG A 130 13.12 20.62 -22.05
C ARG A 130 13.38 19.61 -23.16
N GLN A 131 14.01 20.03 -24.26
CA GLN A 131 14.36 19.14 -25.38
C GLN A 131 15.39 18.06 -25.01
N ASN A 132 16.17 18.29 -23.96
CA ASN A 132 17.20 17.36 -23.50
C ASN A 132 16.80 16.53 -22.27
N LEU A 133 15.59 16.71 -21.70
CA LEU A 133 15.08 15.86 -20.61
C LEU A 133 15.13 14.35 -20.92
N PRO A 134 14.80 13.87 -22.15
CA PRO A 134 14.91 12.44 -22.46
C PRO A 134 16.32 11.87 -22.29
N ARG A 135 17.37 12.70 -22.35
CA ARG A 135 18.75 12.25 -22.13
C ARG A 135 19.03 11.92 -20.67
N LEU A 136 18.39 12.62 -19.73
CA LEU A 136 18.50 12.27 -18.31
C LEU A 136 17.97 10.87 -18.06
N ASP A 137 16.80 10.52 -18.62
CA ASP A 137 16.25 9.16 -18.54
C ASP A 137 17.21 8.12 -19.13
N VAL A 138 17.82 8.41 -20.28
CA VAL A 138 18.82 7.52 -20.89
C VAL A 138 20.05 7.35 -20.00
N TYR A 139 20.57 8.43 -19.40
CA TYR A 139 21.74 8.35 -18.52
C TYR A 139 21.45 7.56 -17.25
N VAL A 140 20.27 7.75 -16.65
CA VAL A 140 19.83 6.94 -15.51
C VAL A 140 19.70 5.47 -15.91
N ARG A 141 19.08 5.16 -17.05
CA ARG A 141 18.97 3.77 -17.53
C ARG A 141 20.34 3.10 -17.75
N GLN A 142 21.37 3.86 -18.11
CA GLN A 142 22.73 3.35 -18.29
C GLN A 142 23.45 3.11 -16.96
N SER A 143 23.08 3.83 -15.89
CA SER A 143 23.64 3.64 -14.54
C SER A 143 22.89 2.59 -13.73
N LEU A 144 21.69 2.17 -14.15
CA LEU A 144 20.95 1.08 -13.51
C LEU A 144 21.68 -0.25 -13.69
N ASP A 145 21.94 -0.92 -12.57
CA ASP A 145 22.60 -2.22 -12.52
C ASP A 145 21.85 -3.27 -13.36
N ALA A 146 22.61 -4.09 -14.09
CA ALA A 146 22.09 -5.25 -14.81
C ALA A 146 21.41 -6.28 -13.86
N ASN A 147 21.65 -6.17 -12.55
CA ASN A 147 21.10 -7.04 -11.53
C ASN A 147 19.65 -6.70 -11.13
N GLY A 148 19.08 -5.60 -11.63
CA GLY A 148 17.67 -5.25 -11.42
C GLY A 148 17.34 -4.79 -9.99
N LEU A 149 18.34 -4.35 -9.23
CA LEU A 149 18.19 -3.83 -7.87
C LEU A 149 17.71 -2.37 -7.88
N PRO A 150 16.96 -1.94 -6.85
CA PRO A 150 16.67 -0.53 -6.64
C PRO A 150 17.96 0.28 -6.46
N THR A 151 18.03 1.45 -7.08
CA THR A 151 19.17 2.37 -6.93
C THR A 151 18.73 3.65 -6.23
N PRO A 152 19.58 4.28 -5.39
CA PRO A 152 19.25 5.55 -4.76
C PRO A 152 18.90 6.62 -5.81
N TYR A 153 17.76 7.29 -5.64
CA TYR A 153 17.27 8.27 -6.61
C TYR A 153 18.22 9.46 -6.73
N LEU A 154 18.62 10.04 -5.61
CA LEU A 154 19.42 11.25 -5.58
C LEU A 154 20.77 11.05 -6.28
N GLU A 155 21.48 9.97 -5.96
CA GLU A 155 22.78 9.66 -6.56
C GLU A 155 22.67 9.48 -8.09
N SER A 156 21.67 8.71 -8.53
CA SER A 156 21.42 8.44 -9.94
C SER A 156 21.08 9.71 -10.74
N ILE A 157 20.27 10.61 -10.16
CA ILE A 157 19.90 11.87 -10.80
C ILE A 157 21.08 12.84 -10.85
N LEU A 158 21.86 12.95 -9.77
CA LEU A 158 23.04 13.82 -9.74
C LEU A 158 24.06 13.39 -10.80
N GLU A 159 24.34 12.09 -10.91
CA GLU A 159 25.23 11.55 -11.95
C GLU A 159 24.70 11.85 -13.36
N ALA A 160 23.40 11.65 -13.59
CA ALA A 160 22.76 11.96 -14.88
C ALA A 160 22.82 13.46 -15.22
N CYS A 161 22.67 14.34 -14.23
CA CYS A 161 22.79 15.79 -14.41
C CYS A 161 24.22 16.20 -14.76
N GLU A 162 25.23 15.61 -14.13
CA GLU A 162 26.64 15.89 -14.47
C GLU A 162 26.96 15.45 -15.91
N LYS A 163 26.54 14.25 -16.33
CA LYS A 163 26.67 13.79 -17.73
C LYS A 163 25.96 14.72 -18.71
N LEU A 164 24.80 15.26 -18.34
CA LEU A 164 24.09 16.21 -19.18
C LEU A 164 24.79 17.58 -19.25
N ARG A 165 25.49 17.98 -18.18
CA ARG A 165 26.25 19.24 -18.13
C ARG A 165 27.45 19.24 -19.09
N GLU A 166 28.01 18.07 -19.39
CA GLU A 166 29.07 17.89 -20.39
C GLU A 166 28.59 18.12 -21.84
N PHE A 167 27.28 18.26 -22.06
CA PHE A 167 26.74 18.51 -23.39
C PHE A 167 27.12 19.91 -23.90
N ASP A 168 27.81 19.95 -25.05
CA ASP A 168 28.32 21.19 -25.66
C ASP A 168 27.19 22.01 -26.30
N VAL A 169 26.61 22.92 -25.51
CA VAL A 169 25.73 24.00 -25.99
C VAL A 169 26.58 25.26 -26.11
N ARG A 170 26.69 25.81 -27.31
CA ARG A 170 27.59 26.94 -27.64
C ARG A 170 26.93 28.29 -27.36
N GLY A 171 27.76 29.28 -27.02
CA GLY A 171 27.33 30.68 -26.85
C GLY A 171 26.57 30.95 -25.54
N ASP A 172 25.87 32.08 -25.49
CA ASP A 172 25.11 32.53 -24.30
C ASP A 172 23.99 31.55 -23.91
N GLU A 173 23.44 30.83 -24.89
CA GLU A 173 22.48 29.73 -24.68
C GLU A 173 23.05 28.61 -23.81
N GLY A 174 24.37 28.36 -23.88
CA GLY A 174 25.04 27.36 -23.05
C GLY A 174 25.17 27.77 -21.58
N ILE A 175 25.31 29.08 -21.31
CA ILE A 175 25.31 29.61 -19.95
C ILE A 175 23.91 29.46 -19.35
N HIS A 176 22.88 29.93 -20.07
CA HIS A 176 21.49 29.76 -19.66
C HIS A 176 21.09 28.30 -19.48
N PHE A 177 21.56 27.38 -20.35
CA PHE A 177 21.32 25.95 -20.20
C PHE A 177 21.88 25.41 -18.88
N ARG A 178 23.12 25.77 -18.52
CA ARG A 178 23.75 25.32 -17.27
C ARG A 178 23.05 25.89 -16.04
N ASP A 179 22.67 27.17 -16.07
CA ASP A 179 21.93 27.81 -14.98
C ASP A 179 20.56 27.17 -14.78
N ASN A 180 19.84 26.91 -15.88
CA ASN A 180 18.56 26.20 -15.85
C ASN A 180 18.75 24.76 -15.34
N LEU A 181 19.78 24.04 -15.76
CA LEU A 181 20.08 22.70 -15.27
C LEU A 181 20.36 22.69 -13.77
N LEU A 182 21.10 23.68 -13.25
CA LEU A 182 21.36 23.81 -11.81
C LEU A 182 20.07 24.10 -11.02
N LYS A 183 19.22 25.01 -11.52
CA LYS A 183 17.90 25.31 -10.93
C LYS A 183 17.04 24.04 -10.88
N TYR A 184 17.04 23.27 -11.96
CA TYR A 184 16.29 22.02 -12.08
C TYR A 184 16.83 20.91 -11.17
N GLN A 185 18.15 20.73 -11.13
CA GLN A 185 18.84 19.81 -10.22
C GLN A 185 18.47 20.09 -8.77
N ASN A 186 18.47 21.37 -8.35
CA ASN A 186 18.06 21.76 -7.00
C ASN A 186 16.60 21.42 -6.66
N ALA A 187 15.71 21.41 -7.66
CA ALA A 187 14.33 20.99 -7.48
C ALA A 187 14.22 19.46 -7.34
N LEU A 188 14.94 18.71 -8.18
CA LEU A 188 14.98 17.25 -8.12
C LEU A 188 15.60 16.74 -6.81
N SER A 189 16.62 17.41 -6.28
CA SER A 189 17.30 17.02 -5.03
C SER A 189 16.42 17.09 -3.77
N ARG A 190 15.19 17.61 -3.86
CA ARG A 190 14.24 17.67 -2.73
C ARG A 190 13.54 16.35 -2.47
N PHE A 191 13.53 15.46 -3.45
CA PHE A 191 12.83 14.19 -3.36
C PHE A 191 13.74 13.11 -2.79
N GLN A 192 13.17 12.27 -1.91
CA GLN A 192 13.81 11.08 -1.37
C GLN A 192 13.14 9.84 -1.96
N GLY A 193 13.93 8.83 -2.27
CA GLY A 193 13.41 7.59 -2.83
C GLY A 193 14.44 6.77 -3.59
N PHE A 194 13.94 5.82 -4.37
CA PHE A 194 14.76 4.95 -5.19
C PHE A 194 14.19 4.85 -6.61
N ILE A 195 15.06 4.48 -7.55
CA ILE A 195 14.71 4.21 -8.94
C ILE A 195 14.58 2.71 -9.09
N LEU A 196 13.39 2.30 -9.48
CA LEU A 196 13.02 0.91 -9.69
C LEU A 196 13.18 0.56 -11.17
N SER A 197 13.99 -0.44 -11.47
CA SER A 197 14.08 -1.04 -12.80
C SER A 197 13.04 -2.17 -12.96
N PHE A 198 12.74 -2.57 -14.19
CA PHE A 198 11.90 -3.73 -14.43
C PHE A 198 12.71 -5.02 -14.17
N SER A 199 12.29 -5.81 -13.19
CA SER A 199 12.90 -7.07 -12.81
C SER A 199 11.87 -8.01 -12.16
N HIS A 200 12.27 -9.27 -11.92
CA HIS A 200 11.45 -10.22 -11.16
C HIS A 200 11.27 -9.82 -9.68
N ARG A 201 12.09 -8.91 -9.17
CA ARG A 201 12.00 -8.41 -7.79
C ARG A 201 11.13 -7.17 -7.65
N SER A 202 10.92 -6.42 -8.73
CA SER A 202 10.21 -5.13 -8.69
C SER A 202 8.86 -5.17 -7.96
N PRO A 203 8.00 -6.19 -8.13
CA PRO A 203 6.76 -6.30 -7.36
C PRO A 203 6.98 -6.38 -5.85
N PHE A 204 8.00 -7.10 -5.40
CA PHE A 204 8.29 -7.27 -3.98
C PHE A 204 8.95 -6.02 -3.38
N GLU A 205 9.75 -5.30 -4.16
CA GLU A 205 10.30 -4.00 -3.76
C GLU A 205 9.18 -2.97 -3.53
N LEU A 206 8.20 -2.91 -4.44
CA LEU A 206 7.01 -2.07 -4.28
C LEU A 206 6.18 -2.50 -3.08
N GLN A 207 6.01 -3.80 -2.88
CA GLN A 207 5.31 -4.33 -1.72
C GLN A 207 6.01 -3.95 -0.40
N SER A 208 7.35 -4.06 -0.36
CA SER A 208 8.17 -3.69 0.79
C SER A 208 8.03 -2.22 1.13
N LEU A 209 8.08 -1.33 0.13
CA LEU A 209 7.83 0.11 0.28
C LEU A 209 6.48 0.39 0.97
N HIS A 210 5.39 -0.18 0.47
CA HIS A 210 4.06 0.06 1.05
C HIS A 210 3.89 -0.59 2.42
N LEU A 211 4.54 -1.72 2.67
CA LEU A 211 4.58 -2.34 3.99
C LEU A 211 5.28 -1.44 5.00
N SER A 212 6.44 -0.88 4.66
CA SER A 212 7.18 0.09 5.49
C SER A 212 6.35 1.35 5.77
N HIS A 213 5.64 1.88 4.75
CA HIS A 213 4.77 3.04 4.95
C HIS A 213 3.60 2.72 5.91
N ARG A 214 2.96 1.56 5.77
CA ARG A 214 1.95 1.10 6.74
C ARG A 214 2.56 0.93 8.14
N ASN A 215 3.77 0.39 8.23
CA ASN A 215 4.47 0.18 9.50
C ASN A 215 4.77 1.50 10.21
N ALA A 216 5.21 2.54 9.48
CA ALA A 216 5.40 3.89 10.01
C ALA A 216 4.09 4.51 10.53
N ARG A 217 2.97 4.34 9.79
CA ARG A 217 1.64 4.75 10.26
C ARG A 217 1.22 4.00 11.52
N ARG A 218 1.49 2.70 11.60
CA ARG A 218 1.25 1.90 12.82
C ARG A 218 2.06 2.42 14.01
N GLN A 219 3.33 2.75 13.83
CA GLN A 219 4.15 3.32 14.91
C GLN A 219 3.56 4.63 15.43
N THR A 220 3.02 5.46 14.53
CA THR A 220 2.30 6.68 14.89
C THR A 220 1.01 6.36 15.67
N ALA A 221 0.24 5.37 15.23
CA ALA A 221 -0.96 4.90 15.94
C ALA A 221 -0.65 4.34 17.33
N CYS A 222 0.47 3.62 17.52
CA CYS A 222 0.94 3.21 18.84
C CYS A 222 1.23 4.42 19.78
N GLY A 223 1.47 5.61 19.22
CA GLY A 223 1.56 6.86 19.98
C GLY A 223 0.25 7.27 20.67
N SER A 224 -0.91 6.89 20.11
CA SER A 224 -2.21 7.18 20.75
C SER A 224 -2.38 6.36 22.04
N VAL A 225 -1.93 5.09 22.05
CA VAL A 225 -1.88 4.23 23.24
C VAL A 225 -1.07 4.89 24.35
N LYS A 226 0.13 5.41 24.01
CA LYS A 226 0.99 6.17 24.93
C LYS A 226 0.29 7.39 25.51
N ASN A 227 -0.42 8.14 24.68
CA ASN A 227 -1.08 9.37 25.11
C ASN A 227 -2.27 9.07 26.04
N ILE A 228 -3.10 8.07 25.72
CA ILE A 228 -4.23 7.66 26.57
C ILE A 228 -3.72 7.14 27.91
N HIS A 229 -2.66 6.31 27.91
CA HIS A 229 -2.02 5.84 29.14
C HIS A 229 -1.56 7.02 30.01
N ARG A 230 -0.86 8.01 29.42
CA ARG A 230 -0.41 9.21 30.12
C ARG A 230 -1.57 9.98 30.74
N LEU A 231 -2.61 10.30 29.95
CA LEU A 231 -3.77 11.06 30.43
C LEU A 231 -4.51 10.34 31.57
N LEU A 232 -4.69 9.02 31.45
CA LEU A 232 -5.35 8.23 32.49
C LEU A 232 -4.50 8.17 33.77
N SER A 233 -3.16 8.08 33.64
CA SER A 233 -2.24 8.08 34.77
C SER A 233 -2.22 9.43 35.50
N GLU A 234 -2.24 10.54 34.76
CA GLU A 234 -2.30 11.90 35.31
C GLU A 234 -3.61 12.12 36.06
N ARG A 235 -4.73 11.68 35.49
CA ARG A 235 -6.04 11.76 36.13
C ARG A 235 -6.07 10.98 37.45
N LEU A 236 -5.54 9.75 37.48
CA LEU A 236 -5.45 8.98 38.73
C LEU A 236 -4.52 9.62 39.76
N ALA A 237 -3.42 10.26 39.32
CA ALA A 237 -2.51 10.97 40.21
C ALA A 237 -3.20 12.17 40.90
N ILE A 238 -4.01 12.95 40.17
CA ILE A 238 -4.80 14.06 40.72
C ILE A 238 -5.75 13.54 41.80
N TYR A 239 -6.52 12.48 41.50
CA TYR A 239 -7.43 11.89 42.47
C TYR A 239 -6.73 11.38 43.75
N ASN A 240 -5.57 10.74 43.60
CA ASN A 240 -4.80 10.27 44.75
C ASN A 240 -4.23 11.43 45.58
N ALA A 241 -3.84 12.54 44.94
CA ALA A 241 -3.38 13.75 45.61
C ALA A 241 -4.53 14.41 46.40
N ASP A 242 -5.73 14.50 45.82
CA ASP A 242 -6.93 15.04 46.47
C ASP A 242 -7.40 14.16 47.65
N ALA A 243 -7.30 12.84 47.52
CA ALA A 243 -7.59 11.90 48.61
C ALA A 243 -6.59 12.03 49.78
N SER A 244 -5.32 12.34 49.49
CA SER A 244 -4.26 12.52 50.50
C SER A 244 -4.37 13.86 51.25
N THR A 245 -4.81 14.94 50.56
CA THR A 245 -5.03 16.26 51.15
C THR A 245 -6.31 16.33 51.98
N ASN A 246 -7.35 15.56 51.64
CA ASN A 246 -8.53 15.43 52.49
C ASN A 246 -8.28 14.60 53.77
N LYS A 247 -7.35 13.62 53.73
CA LYS A 247 -6.93 12.92 54.96
C LYS A 247 -6.09 13.79 55.91
N SER A 248 -5.33 14.77 55.40
CA SER A 248 -4.53 15.66 56.25
C SER A 248 -5.33 16.80 56.89
N LYS A 249 -6.52 17.13 56.38
CA LYS A 249 -7.45 18.10 57.04
C LYS A 249 -8.20 17.52 58.25
N MET A 250 -8.21 16.20 58.47
CA MET A 250 -8.84 15.59 59.66
C MET A 250 -7.90 15.41 60.86
N LEU A 251 -6.61 15.80 60.75
CA LEU A 251 -5.62 15.60 61.80
C LEU A 251 -4.74 16.86 61.97
N ASN A 252 -5.30 17.86 62.64
CA ASN A 252 -4.66 18.85 63.52
C ASN A 252 -5.29 20.24 63.36
N GLY A 253 -5.92 20.73 64.43
CA GLY A 253 -6.45 22.09 64.46
C GLY A 253 -6.93 22.59 65.81
N ASN A 254 -6.32 22.16 66.93
CA ASN A 254 -6.72 22.55 68.28
C ASN A 254 -6.21 23.95 68.70
N PHE A 255 -6.37 24.98 67.85
CA PHE A 255 -5.89 26.34 68.18
C PHE A 255 -6.74 27.50 67.64
N ALA A 256 -7.84 27.26 66.92
CA ALA A 256 -8.59 28.33 66.25
C ALA A 256 -10.12 28.30 66.47
N ASP A 257 -10.60 27.64 67.52
CA ASP A 257 -12.05 27.56 67.85
C ASP A 257 -12.66 28.86 68.42
N GLN A 258 -11.96 30.01 68.34
CA GLN A 258 -12.45 31.25 68.96
C GLN A 258 -12.55 32.48 68.06
N LEU A 259 -12.22 32.43 66.76
CA LEU A 259 -12.19 33.69 65.98
C LEU A 259 -12.96 33.73 64.66
N ILE A 260 -13.44 32.62 64.11
CA ILE A 260 -14.30 32.66 62.91
C ILE A 260 -15.34 31.56 63.02
N SER A 261 -16.62 31.91 62.89
CA SER A 261 -17.72 30.94 62.88
C SER A 261 -17.69 30.19 61.55
N ILE A 262 -16.82 29.17 61.46
CA ILE A 262 -16.62 28.34 60.27
C ILE A 262 -17.93 27.67 59.84
N GLU A 263 -18.84 27.41 60.78
CA GLU A 263 -20.19 26.87 60.51
C GLU A 263 -21.02 27.76 59.58
N LYS A 264 -20.87 29.10 59.63
CA LYS A 264 -21.61 30.02 58.73
C LYS A 264 -20.97 30.19 57.36
N LEU A 265 -19.68 29.86 57.22
CA LEU A 265 -18.98 29.86 55.94
C LEU A 265 -19.12 28.53 55.21
N ALA A 266 -19.28 27.41 55.95
CA ALA A 266 -19.56 26.09 55.39
C ALA A 266 -20.91 26.06 54.63
N ASP A 267 -21.93 26.77 55.12
CA ASP A 267 -23.23 26.90 54.45
C ASP A 267 -23.21 27.78 53.17
N MET A 268 -22.12 28.49 52.90
CA MET A 268 -21.96 29.39 51.74
C MET A 268 -21.00 28.89 50.67
N VAL A 269 -20.32 27.77 50.91
CA VAL A 269 -19.55 27.07 49.88
C VAL A 269 -20.52 26.10 49.22
N PRO A 270 -20.74 26.17 47.89
CA PRO A 270 -21.47 25.11 47.22
C PRO A 270 -20.76 23.80 47.56
N GLU A 271 -21.50 22.81 48.07
CA GLU A 271 -20.97 21.45 48.16
C GLU A 271 -20.60 21.03 46.72
N GLU A 272 -19.36 21.28 46.31
CA GLU A 272 -18.77 20.53 45.22
C GLU A 272 -18.69 19.11 45.75
N SER A 273 -19.69 18.33 45.35
CA SER A 273 -19.83 16.92 45.60
C SER A 273 -18.66 16.17 44.93
N HIS A 274 -17.46 16.32 45.48
CA HIS A 274 -16.32 15.46 45.15
C HIS A 274 -16.51 14.17 45.94
N SER A 275 -17.53 13.41 45.54
CA SER A 275 -17.70 12.04 46.02
C SER A 275 -16.40 11.30 45.73
N ALA A 276 -15.79 10.70 46.76
CA ALA A 276 -14.70 9.75 46.58
C ALA A 276 -15.07 8.80 45.43
N LEU A 277 -14.15 8.54 44.50
CA LEU A 277 -14.44 7.66 43.37
C LEU A 277 -15.05 6.36 43.87
N GLU A 278 -16.16 5.96 43.24
CA GLU A 278 -16.71 4.62 43.32
C GLU A 278 -15.56 3.60 43.23
N PRO A 279 -15.43 2.66 44.19
CA PRO A 279 -14.33 1.69 44.20
C PRO A 279 -14.22 0.90 42.88
N ALA A 280 -15.39 0.57 42.29
CA ALA A 280 -15.49 -0.09 41.00
C ALA A 280 -14.86 0.73 39.86
N ARG A 281 -14.96 2.06 39.91
CA ARG A 281 -14.36 2.97 38.93
C ARG A 281 -12.84 2.99 39.04
N LEU A 282 -12.31 3.06 40.26
CA LEU A 282 -10.85 2.97 40.49
C LEU A 282 -10.28 1.65 39.98
N ASP A 283 -10.93 0.52 40.28
CA ASP A 283 -10.51 -0.80 39.81
C ASP A 283 -10.53 -0.92 38.28
N ARG A 284 -11.54 -0.33 37.60
CA ARG A 284 -11.56 -0.26 36.13
C ARG A 284 -10.40 0.55 35.57
N MET A 285 -10.15 1.74 36.12
CA MET A 285 -9.06 2.61 35.66
C MET A 285 -7.69 1.96 35.86
N MET A 286 -7.47 1.29 37.01
CA MET A 286 -6.22 0.55 37.27
C MET A 286 -6.04 -0.62 36.31
N ARG A 287 -7.10 -1.41 36.03
CA ARG A 287 -7.05 -2.49 35.04
C ARG A 287 -6.70 -1.96 33.64
N CYS A 288 -7.33 -0.86 33.23
CA CYS A 288 -7.03 -0.23 31.94
C CYS A 288 -5.56 0.23 31.87
N LEU A 289 -5.04 0.88 32.93
CA LEU A 289 -3.64 1.29 32.98
C LEU A 289 -2.68 0.11 32.84
N GLN A 290 -2.92 -1.00 33.56
CA GLN A 290 -2.06 -2.19 33.47
C GLN A 290 -2.01 -2.76 32.05
N THR A 291 -3.16 -2.85 31.38
CA THR A 291 -3.23 -3.32 29.98
C THR A 291 -2.53 -2.35 29.03
N LEU A 292 -2.78 -1.05 29.18
CA LEU A 292 -2.18 -0.02 28.33
C LEU A 292 -0.66 0.09 28.53
N GLU A 293 -0.15 -0.10 29.75
CA GLU A 293 1.28 -0.10 30.05
C GLU A 293 1.99 -1.27 29.35
N ARG A 294 1.41 -2.48 29.42
CA ARG A 294 1.92 -3.63 28.67
C ARG A 294 1.89 -3.41 27.16
N ALA A 295 0.78 -2.89 26.64
CA ALA A 295 0.59 -2.64 25.21
C ALA A 295 1.57 -1.58 24.68
N LYS A 296 1.83 -0.52 25.47
CA LYS A 296 2.79 0.55 25.16
C LYS A 296 4.19 0.02 24.86
N ASP A 297 4.65 -0.95 25.63
CA ASP A 297 6.01 -1.49 25.54
C ASP A 297 6.12 -2.60 24.49
N THR A 298 5.04 -3.36 24.29
CA THR A 298 5.05 -4.54 23.42
C THR A 298 4.69 -4.23 21.96
N LEU A 299 3.62 -3.48 21.70
CA LEU A 299 3.09 -3.25 20.34
C LEU A 299 4.09 -2.59 19.37
N PRO A 300 4.93 -1.62 19.79
CA PRO A 300 5.92 -1.02 18.89
C PRO A 300 7.04 -1.98 18.47
N LEU A 301 7.33 -3.02 19.25
CA LEU A 301 8.45 -3.94 19.02
C LEU A 301 8.10 -5.08 18.07
N VAL A 302 6.81 -5.37 17.88
CA VAL A 302 6.39 -6.53 17.07
C VAL A 302 6.60 -6.24 15.59
N ARG A 303 7.11 -7.22 14.85
CA ARG A 303 7.40 -7.08 13.41
C ARG A 303 6.30 -7.72 12.58
N PRO A 304 6.01 -7.20 11.37
CA PRO A 304 5.16 -7.90 10.40
C PRO A 304 5.66 -9.33 10.17
N LYS A 305 4.74 -10.27 10.00
CA LYS A 305 5.08 -11.69 9.77
C LYS A 305 4.78 -12.05 8.32
N ILE A 306 5.74 -12.65 7.64
CA ILE A 306 5.64 -13.08 6.24
C ILE A 306 5.82 -14.59 6.18
N PHE A 307 4.79 -15.31 5.72
CA PHE A 307 4.82 -16.76 5.56
C PHE A 307 5.02 -17.12 4.09
N SER A 308 6.00 -17.97 3.80
CA SER A 308 6.32 -18.41 2.43
C SER A 308 7.04 -19.77 2.45
N THR A 309 7.17 -20.40 1.28
CA THR A 309 7.97 -21.62 1.09
C THR A 309 9.48 -21.31 1.10
N ALA A 310 10.29 -22.33 1.39
CA ALA A 310 11.75 -22.23 1.37
C ALA A 310 12.29 -21.78 0.01
N GLU A 311 11.72 -22.35 -1.07
CA GLU A 311 12.11 -22.07 -2.45
C GLU A 311 11.91 -20.58 -2.78
N LEU A 312 10.73 -20.02 -2.51
CA LEU A 312 10.46 -18.61 -2.78
C LEU A 312 11.31 -17.67 -1.92
N ILE A 313 11.53 -18.03 -0.65
CA ILE A 313 12.39 -17.24 0.25
C ILE A 313 13.80 -17.13 -0.33
N GLN A 314 14.34 -18.23 -0.86
CA GLN A 314 15.68 -18.27 -1.44
C GLN A 314 15.73 -17.58 -2.82
N ASP A 315 14.80 -17.91 -3.72
CA ASP A 315 14.77 -17.44 -5.10
C ASP A 315 14.67 -15.91 -5.19
N TYR A 316 13.77 -15.32 -4.39
CA TYR A 316 13.57 -13.88 -4.35
C TYR A 316 14.37 -13.17 -3.26
N ASN A 317 15.07 -13.92 -2.40
CA ASN A 317 15.75 -13.39 -1.21
C ASN A 317 14.81 -12.52 -0.35
N LEU A 318 13.65 -13.07 0.00
CA LEU A 318 12.58 -12.34 0.71
C LEU A 318 13.07 -11.74 2.03
N THR A 319 13.99 -12.41 2.73
CA THR A 319 14.57 -11.90 3.99
C THR A 319 15.33 -10.58 3.80
N ALA A 320 16.03 -10.41 2.67
CA ALA A 320 16.71 -9.15 2.37
C ALA A 320 15.74 -8.06 1.88
N LEU A 321 14.68 -8.46 1.17
CA LEU A 321 13.65 -7.54 0.64
C LEU A 321 12.78 -6.94 1.75
N PHE A 322 12.55 -7.68 2.83
CA PHE A 322 11.68 -7.26 3.93
C PHE A 322 12.45 -7.16 5.26
N PRO A 323 13.41 -6.22 5.40
CA PRO A 323 14.31 -6.15 6.57
C PRO A 323 13.58 -5.84 7.89
N GLU A 324 12.42 -5.18 7.82
CA GLU A 324 11.60 -4.85 8.98
C GLU A 324 10.67 -5.99 9.41
N SER A 325 10.61 -7.08 8.65
CA SER A 325 9.65 -8.17 8.85
C SER A 325 10.34 -9.46 9.31
N GLU A 326 9.56 -10.32 9.96
CA GLU A 326 9.95 -11.69 10.26
C GLU A 326 9.48 -12.59 9.12
N VAL A 327 10.43 -13.12 8.33
CA VAL A 327 10.16 -14.07 7.25
C VAL A 327 10.22 -15.49 7.81
N ILE A 328 9.10 -16.20 7.75
CA ILE A 328 8.88 -17.51 8.36
C ILE A 328 8.67 -18.54 7.25
N GLN A 329 9.55 -19.54 7.21
CA GLN A 329 9.37 -20.69 6.33
C GLN A 329 8.24 -21.57 6.86
N SER A 330 7.24 -21.83 6.03
CA SER A 330 6.15 -22.77 6.33
C SER A 330 5.82 -23.58 5.07
N GLU A 331 5.95 -24.90 5.15
CA GLU A 331 5.67 -25.81 4.04
C GLU A 331 4.28 -26.43 4.19
N HIS A 332 3.46 -26.31 3.15
CA HIS A 332 2.12 -26.91 3.04
C HIS A 332 1.14 -26.55 4.16
N LYS A 333 1.40 -25.49 4.94
CA LYS A 333 0.52 -25.00 6.02
C LYS A 333 0.61 -23.50 6.25
N CYS A 334 0.98 -22.74 5.23
CA CYS A 334 1.16 -21.30 5.32
C CYS A 334 -0.10 -20.59 5.84
N PHE A 335 -1.29 -20.97 5.36
CA PHE A 335 -2.53 -20.35 5.83
C PHE A 335 -2.88 -20.70 7.28
N VAL A 336 -2.52 -21.90 7.76
CA VAL A 336 -2.78 -22.31 9.16
C VAL A 336 -1.88 -21.53 10.11
N ASP A 337 -0.60 -21.42 9.77
CA ASP A 337 0.35 -20.67 10.59
C ASP A 337 0.00 -19.16 10.60
N ALA A 338 -0.43 -18.61 9.45
CA ALA A 338 -0.93 -17.24 9.35
C ALA A 338 -2.21 -17.01 10.17
N GLN A 339 -3.16 -17.97 10.15
CA GLN A 339 -4.38 -17.93 10.97
C GLN A 339 -4.05 -17.95 12.47
N THR A 340 -3.10 -18.78 12.87
CA THR A 340 -2.66 -18.87 14.26
C THR A 340 -2.03 -17.54 14.69
N ALA A 341 -1.10 -17.01 13.90
CA ALA A 341 -0.47 -15.72 14.16
C ALA A 341 -1.50 -14.58 14.27
N ILE A 342 -2.48 -14.50 13.35
CA ILE A 342 -3.48 -13.43 13.41
C ILE A 342 -4.43 -13.57 14.61
N SER A 343 -4.75 -14.79 15.03
CA SER A 343 -5.58 -15.00 16.23
C SER A 343 -4.90 -14.51 17.50
N GLU A 344 -3.60 -14.74 17.65
CA GLU A 344 -2.80 -14.24 18.78
C GLU A 344 -2.73 -12.71 18.78
N ILE A 345 -2.49 -12.12 17.60
CA ILE A 345 -2.47 -10.66 17.41
C ILE A 345 -3.81 -10.04 17.80
N LEU A 346 -4.90 -10.61 17.28
CA LEU A 346 -6.24 -10.11 17.52
C LEU A 346 -6.60 -10.16 19.00
N SER A 347 -6.20 -11.20 19.74
CA SER A 347 -6.43 -11.28 21.19
C SER A 347 -5.79 -10.10 21.92
N VAL A 348 -4.50 -9.86 21.68
CA VAL A 348 -3.75 -8.78 22.36
C VAL A 348 -4.28 -7.40 21.98
N VAL A 349 -4.55 -7.17 20.70
CA VAL A 349 -5.05 -5.88 20.21
C VAL A 349 -6.49 -5.65 20.68
N SER A 350 -7.35 -6.67 20.73
CA SER A 350 -8.72 -6.53 21.25
C SER A 350 -8.74 -6.09 22.70
N GLU A 351 -7.91 -6.70 23.55
CA GLU A 351 -7.76 -6.28 24.94
C GLU A 351 -7.29 -4.83 25.05
N THR A 352 -6.34 -4.44 24.20
CA THR A 352 -5.81 -3.08 24.16
C THR A 352 -6.86 -2.07 23.73
N VAL A 353 -7.60 -2.34 22.65
CA VAL A 353 -8.64 -1.45 22.13
C VAL A 353 -9.79 -1.31 23.13
N ARG A 354 -10.21 -2.40 23.79
CA ARG A 354 -11.20 -2.34 24.88
C ARG A 354 -10.72 -1.44 26.02
N ALA A 355 -9.45 -1.57 26.42
CA ALA A 355 -8.87 -0.70 27.45
C ALA A 355 -8.79 0.76 27.00
N MET A 356 -8.43 1.03 25.74
CA MET A 356 -8.41 2.39 25.18
C MET A 356 -9.79 3.05 25.19
N ARG A 357 -10.82 2.37 24.66
CA ARG A 357 -12.19 2.91 24.63
C ARG A 357 -12.75 3.11 26.03
N THR A 358 -12.52 2.17 26.94
CA THR A 358 -12.91 2.31 28.36
C THR A 358 -12.22 3.51 28.98
N ALA A 359 -10.90 3.65 28.79
CA ALA A 359 -10.14 4.78 29.30
C ALA A 359 -10.64 6.13 28.75
N GLN A 360 -10.97 6.20 27.46
CA GLN A 360 -11.53 7.42 26.85
C GLN A 360 -12.90 7.79 27.44
N LEU A 361 -13.77 6.82 27.67
CA LEU A 361 -15.06 7.05 28.33
C LEU A 361 -14.90 7.52 29.77
N GLU A 362 -13.95 6.92 30.51
CA GLU A 362 -13.63 7.32 31.87
C GLU A 362 -12.99 8.72 31.95
N LEU A 363 -12.12 9.08 30.99
CA LEU A 363 -11.53 10.41 30.86
C LEU A 363 -12.58 11.49 30.53
N THR A 364 -13.70 11.11 29.92
CA THR A 364 -14.80 12.03 29.56
C THR A 364 -15.97 12.00 30.54
N ASP A 365 -15.88 11.20 31.62
CA ASP A 365 -16.96 10.95 32.59
C ASP A 365 -18.28 10.45 31.95
N LYS A 366 -18.19 9.78 30.79
CA LYS A 366 -19.35 9.27 30.03
C LYS A 366 -19.54 7.75 30.17
N TYR A 367 -18.82 7.14 31.10
CA TYR A 367 -18.90 5.70 31.31
C TYR A 367 -20.20 5.31 32.04
N ASP A 368 -20.98 4.44 31.41
CA ASP A 368 -22.20 3.81 31.87
C ASP A 368 -22.05 2.28 31.71
N ALA A 369 -21.93 1.59 32.83
CA ALA A 369 -21.65 0.16 32.88
C ALA A 369 -22.75 -0.68 32.20
N GLU A 370 -24.03 -0.29 32.34
CA GLU A 370 -25.15 -1.10 31.84
C GLU A 370 -25.15 -1.18 30.31
N VAL A 371 -24.81 -0.08 29.64
CA VAL A 371 -24.81 -0.01 28.17
C VAL A 371 -23.47 -0.49 27.61
N GLN A 372 -22.36 -0.12 28.25
CA GLN A 372 -21.06 -0.17 27.60
C GLN A 372 -20.29 -1.44 27.88
N GLU A 373 -20.53 -2.14 29.00
CA GLU A 373 -19.95 -3.47 29.20
C GLU A 373 -20.50 -4.47 28.17
N LEU A 374 -21.81 -4.46 27.91
CA LEU A 374 -22.45 -5.29 26.87
C LEU A 374 -21.87 -5.03 25.46
N TYR A 375 -21.54 -3.79 25.16
CA TYR A 375 -20.94 -3.41 23.88
C TYR A 375 -19.46 -3.83 23.80
N LEU A 376 -18.67 -3.53 24.83
CA LEU A 376 -17.23 -3.82 24.87
C LEU A 376 -16.94 -5.33 24.91
N ASP A 377 -17.81 -6.13 25.52
CA ASP A 377 -17.68 -7.59 25.53
C ASP A 377 -17.81 -8.20 24.13
N LYS A 378 -18.69 -7.62 23.30
CA LYS A 378 -18.93 -8.04 21.92
C LYS A 378 -17.99 -7.39 20.91
N LEU A 379 -17.07 -6.53 21.36
CA LEU A 379 -16.15 -5.83 20.48
C LEU A 379 -15.24 -6.84 19.77
N ASP A 380 -15.28 -6.80 18.43
CA ASP A 380 -14.38 -7.51 17.54
C ASP A 380 -13.66 -6.54 16.58
N PHE A 381 -12.74 -7.07 15.77
CA PHE A 381 -11.98 -6.27 14.82
C PHE A 381 -12.82 -5.65 13.70
N THR A 382 -14.02 -6.17 13.45
CA THR A 382 -14.93 -5.61 12.45
C THR A 382 -15.51 -4.26 12.89
N ASN A 383 -15.43 -3.96 14.20
CA ASN A 383 -15.90 -2.71 14.78
C ASN A 383 -14.78 -1.70 15.08
N TYR A 384 -13.55 -1.97 14.63
CA TYR A 384 -12.43 -1.05 14.82
C TYR A 384 -12.57 0.19 13.93
N SER A 385 -12.17 1.33 14.49
CA SER A 385 -11.88 2.53 13.70
C SER A 385 -10.61 2.32 12.86
N GLU A 386 -10.39 3.19 11.86
CA GLU A 386 -9.19 3.12 11.02
C GLU A 386 -7.89 3.21 11.82
N GLU A 387 -7.86 4.03 12.88
CA GLU A 387 -6.68 4.16 13.76
C GLU A 387 -6.44 2.91 14.61
N GLU A 388 -7.50 2.31 15.15
CA GLU A 388 -7.41 1.06 15.91
C GLU A 388 -6.98 -0.10 15.01
N PHE A 389 -7.45 -0.12 13.75
CA PHE A 389 -7.03 -1.10 12.76
C PHE A 389 -5.53 -1.00 12.40
N LEU A 390 -4.94 0.20 12.47
CA LEU A 390 -3.50 0.37 12.28
C LEU A 390 -2.67 -0.30 13.38
N LEU A 391 -3.23 -0.52 14.58
CA LEU A 391 -2.53 -1.24 15.66
C LEU A 391 -2.26 -2.71 15.31
N LEU A 392 -3.04 -3.29 14.39
CA LEU A 392 -2.83 -4.65 13.92
C LEU A 392 -1.55 -4.72 13.07
N GLN A 393 -0.65 -5.60 13.49
CA GLN A 393 0.51 -5.94 12.67
C GLN A 393 0.09 -6.68 11.40
N THR A 394 0.84 -6.44 10.32
CA THR A 394 0.55 -7.07 9.03
C THR A 394 1.00 -8.54 9.05
N VAL A 395 0.09 -9.44 8.66
CA VAL A 395 0.39 -10.84 8.36
C VAL A 395 0.26 -11.04 6.86
N LEU A 396 1.35 -11.44 6.22
CA LEU A 396 1.47 -11.62 4.78
C LEU A 396 1.76 -13.08 4.45
N VAL A 397 1.10 -13.63 3.43
CA VAL A 397 1.36 -14.96 2.88
C VAL A 397 1.75 -14.81 1.42
N ILE A 398 2.90 -15.34 1.02
CA ILE A 398 3.39 -15.30 -0.37
C ILE A 398 3.53 -16.74 -0.86
N LEU A 399 2.77 -17.12 -1.89
CA LEU A 399 2.75 -18.49 -2.41
C LEU A 399 2.60 -18.53 -3.94
N PRO A 400 3.09 -19.58 -4.61
CA PRO A 400 2.77 -19.84 -6.01
C PRO A 400 1.31 -20.28 -6.17
N ALA A 401 0.66 -19.87 -7.25
CA ALA A 401 -0.72 -20.25 -7.55
C ALA A 401 -0.94 -21.77 -7.57
N GLY A 402 0.00 -22.51 -8.17
CA GLY A 402 -0.06 -23.97 -8.28
C GLY A 402 -0.12 -24.68 -6.92
N MET A 403 0.62 -24.19 -5.93
CA MET A 403 0.64 -24.76 -4.58
C MET A 403 -0.70 -24.55 -3.86
N ILE A 404 -1.28 -23.35 -3.97
CA ILE A 404 -2.60 -23.06 -3.38
C ILE A 404 -3.64 -23.99 -4.00
N ILE A 405 -3.65 -24.13 -5.33
CA ILE A 405 -4.63 -24.95 -6.04
C ILE A 405 -4.50 -26.43 -5.68
N ALA A 406 -3.27 -26.94 -5.58
CA ALA A 406 -3.00 -28.35 -5.36
C ALA A 406 -3.20 -28.78 -3.90
N GLU A 407 -2.83 -27.93 -2.94
CA GLU A 407 -2.62 -28.38 -1.56
C GLU A 407 -3.34 -27.53 -0.51
N GLU A 408 -3.53 -26.23 -0.73
CA GLU A 408 -4.05 -25.31 0.30
C GLU A 408 -5.41 -24.67 -0.04
N LEU A 409 -6.11 -25.11 -1.09
CA LEU A 409 -7.31 -24.44 -1.63
C LEU A 409 -8.45 -24.32 -0.60
N GLU A 410 -8.69 -25.37 0.18
CA GLU A 410 -9.70 -25.35 1.24
C GLU A 410 -9.38 -24.32 2.32
N ARG A 411 -8.09 -24.23 2.71
CA ARG A 411 -7.63 -23.31 3.75
C ARG A 411 -7.64 -21.87 3.25
N PHE A 412 -7.24 -21.65 2.01
CA PHE A 412 -7.37 -20.38 1.31
C PHE A 412 -8.81 -19.87 1.32
N SER A 413 -9.77 -20.70 0.90
CA SER A 413 -11.20 -20.34 0.91
C SER A 413 -11.72 -20.08 2.34
N LYS A 414 -11.24 -20.83 3.35
CA LYS A 414 -11.59 -20.59 4.75
C LYS A 414 -11.06 -19.26 5.30
N VAL A 415 -9.83 -18.88 4.95
CA VAL A 415 -9.28 -17.55 5.32
C VAL A 415 -10.15 -16.43 4.76
N LEU A 416 -10.55 -16.57 3.50
CA LEU A 416 -11.37 -15.58 2.80
C LEU A 416 -12.81 -15.53 3.33
N SER A 417 -13.41 -16.67 3.68
CA SER A 417 -14.78 -16.71 4.21
C SER A 417 -14.92 -16.11 5.60
N VAL A 418 -13.89 -16.24 6.45
CA VAL A 418 -13.83 -15.59 7.76
C VAL A 418 -13.45 -14.10 7.62
N ASN A 419 -12.90 -13.71 6.46
CA ASN A 419 -12.42 -12.36 6.18
C ASN A 419 -11.38 -11.85 7.18
N LEU A 420 -10.48 -12.75 7.62
CA LEU A 420 -9.38 -12.38 8.51
C LEU A 420 -8.47 -11.35 7.83
N PRO A 421 -7.86 -10.40 8.57
CA PRO A 421 -6.96 -9.38 8.04
C PRO A 421 -5.59 -9.96 7.64
N ILE A 422 -5.61 -10.97 6.77
CA ILE A 422 -4.45 -11.63 6.18
C ILE A 422 -4.25 -11.09 4.77
N ARG A 423 -3.02 -10.71 4.48
CA ARG A 423 -2.58 -10.24 3.17
C ARG A 423 -2.04 -11.42 2.39
N ILE A 424 -2.53 -11.66 1.17
CA ILE A 424 -2.19 -12.84 0.37
C ILE A 424 -1.62 -12.37 -0.96
N VAL A 425 -0.44 -12.88 -1.31
CA VAL A 425 0.21 -12.66 -2.59
C VAL A 425 0.32 -14.00 -3.28
N VAL A 426 -0.27 -14.08 -4.46
CA VAL A 426 -0.24 -15.27 -5.29
C VAL A 426 0.61 -14.98 -6.51
N LEU A 427 1.68 -15.75 -6.65
CA LEU A 427 2.57 -15.67 -7.80
C LEU A 427 2.07 -16.62 -8.87
N ASP A 428 1.61 -16.07 -9.99
CA ASP A 428 1.30 -16.85 -11.19
C ASP A 428 2.52 -16.79 -12.11
N GLY A 429 3.19 -17.93 -12.27
CA GLY A 429 4.33 -18.07 -13.15
C GLY A 429 3.87 -18.27 -14.59
N MET A 430 4.66 -17.84 -15.57
CA MET A 430 4.33 -18.03 -17.00
C MET A 430 4.47 -19.50 -17.48
N ARG A 431 4.76 -20.44 -16.58
CA ARG A 431 4.88 -21.87 -16.92
C ARG A 431 3.51 -22.45 -17.25
N VAL A 432 3.27 -22.68 -18.54
CA VAL A 432 2.33 -23.71 -18.99
C VAL A 432 2.89 -25.04 -18.49
N THR A 433 2.30 -25.59 -17.44
CA THR A 433 2.69 -26.92 -16.95
C THR A 433 2.52 -27.94 -18.08
N GLU A 434 3.53 -28.79 -18.29
CA GLU A 434 3.56 -29.81 -19.36
C GLU A 434 2.38 -30.81 -19.31
N SER A 435 1.64 -30.81 -18.21
CA SER A 435 0.54 -31.74 -17.92
C SER A 435 -0.78 -31.47 -18.65
N GLY A 436 -0.89 -30.47 -19.53
CA GLY A 436 -2.01 -30.31 -20.50
C GLY A 436 -3.46 -30.24 -19.94
N GLU A 437 -3.67 -30.45 -18.65
CA GLU A 437 -4.95 -30.70 -18.00
C GLU A 437 -4.99 -30.05 -16.62
N ILE A 438 -4.89 -28.72 -16.56
CA ILE A 438 -5.49 -27.98 -15.45
C ILE A 438 -6.13 -26.76 -16.07
N TYR A 439 -7.46 -26.76 -16.21
CA TYR A 439 -8.20 -25.52 -16.41
C TYR A 439 -7.69 -24.51 -15.38
N LYS A 440 -7.16 -23.39 -15.84
CA LYS A 440 -6.66 -22.33 -14.96
C LYS A 440 -7.76 -22.02 -13.94
N ARG A 441 -7.53 -22.35 -12.66
CA ARG A 441 -8.47 -22.05 -11.60
C ARG A 441 -8.24 -20.61 -11.20
N GLU A 442 -9.20 -19.75 -11.53
CA GLU A 442 -9.14 -18.33 -11.23
C GLU A 442 -9.28 -18.08 -9.72
N LEU A 443 -8.15 -18.11 -9.00
CA LEU A 443 -8.10 -17.85 -7.55
C LEU A 443 -8.68 -16.48 -7.18
N SER A 444 -8.47 -15.47 -8.04
CA SER A 444 -9.06 -14.14 -7.88
C SER A 444 -10.58 -14.17 -7.96
N ALA A 445 -11.16 -14.93 -8.90
CA ALA A 445 -12.62 -15.08 -9.00
C ALA A 445 -13.20 -15.80 -7.77
N LEU A 446 -12.48 -16.82 -7.27
CA LEU A 446 -12.85 -17.47 -6.01
C LEU A 446 -12.81 -16.48 -4.84
N ALA A 447 -11.77 -15.66 -4.72
CA ALA A 447 -11.68 -14.65 -3.67
C ALA A 447 -12.78 -13.58 -3.78
N LEU A 448 -13.10 -13.14 -5.00
CA LEU A 448 -14.18 -12.20 -5.24
C LEU A 448 -15.54 -12.76 -4.80
N SER A 449 -15.76 -14.08 -4.95
CA SER A 449 -17.00 -14.74 -4.53
C SER A 449 -17.28 -14.63 -3.01
N HIS A 450 -16.24 -14.41 -2.20
CA HIS A 450 -16.37 -14.21 -0.76
C HIS A 450 -16.80 -12.78 -0.36
N ARG A 451 -16.89 -11.83 -1.31
CA ARG A 451 -17.44 -10.45 -1.18
C ARG A 451 -16.83 -9.51 -0.11
N GLY A 452 -16.01 -10.00 0.81
CA GLY A 452 -15.37 -9.21 1.88
C GLY A 452 -13.88 -8.91 1.66
N ALA A 453 -13.23 -9.61 0.72
CA ALA A 453 -11.81 -9.48 0.45
C ALA A 453 -11.53 -8.42 -0.63
N TYR A 454 -10.46 -7.65 -0.44
CA TYR A 454 -9.87 -6.86 -1.52
C TYR A 454 -9.17 -7.81 -2.50
N VAL A 455 -9.44 -7.69 -3.79
CA VAL A 455 -8.83 -8.55 -4.82
C VAL A 455 -8.26 -7.68 -5.92
N PHE A 456 -6.97 -7.85 -6.16
CA PHE A 456 -6.28 -7.29 -7.31
C PHE A 456 -5.69 -8.43 -8.13
N GLN A 457 -5.85 -8.34 -9.44
CA GLN A 457 -5.17 -9.19 -10.41
C GLN A 457 -4.47 -8.29 -11.40
N GLY A 458 -3.17 -8.51 -11.60
CA GLY A 458 -2.40 -7.74 -12.56
C GLY A 458 -0.99 -8.28 -12.78
N ALA A 459 -0.31 -7.75 -13.79
CA ALA A 459 1.07 -8.10 -14.11
C ALA A 459 2.06 -7.08 -13.53
N ALA A 460 3.32 -7.48 -13.44
CA ALA A 460 4.41 -6.61 -13.00
C ALA A 460 4.81 -5.51 -14.03
N ASP A 461 4.11 -5.43 -15.16
CA ASP A 461 4.39 -4.51 -16.27
C ASP A 461 4.06 -3.04 -15.94
N THR A 462 3.12 -2.80 -15.04
CA THR A 462 2.61 -1.45 -14.73
C THR A 462 2.86 -1.11 -13.25
N PRO A 463 4.00 -0.48 -12.91
CA PRO A 463 4.43 -0.30 -11.53
C PRO A 463 3.51 0.66 -10.74
N SER A 464 2.94 1.67 -11.39
CA SER A 464 2.03 2.64 -10.74
C SER A 464 0.73 1.98 -10.28
N TRP A 465 0.13 1.12 -11.11
CA TRP A 465 -1.09 0.38 -10.75
C TRP A 465 -0.82 -0.65 -9.65
N LEU A 466 0.32 -1.33 -9.73
CA LEU A 466 0.73 -2.30 -8.73
C LEU A 466 0.99 -1.63 -7.37
N ALA A 467 1.64 -0.47 -7.37
CA ALA A 467 1.84 0.34 -6.18
C ALA A 467 0.51 0.77 -5.54
N GLU A 468 -0.41 1.30 -6.35
CA GLU A 468 -1.75 1.67 -5.87
C GLU A 468 -2.48 0.46 -5.26
N ALA A 469 -2.42 -0.69 -5.94
CA ALA A 469 -3.06 -1.90 -5.47
C ALA A 469 -2.48 -2.38 -4.12
N PHE A 470 -1.16 -2.30 -3.93
CA PHE A 470 -0.55 -2.60 -2.64
C PHE A 470 -0.99 -1.60 -1.57
N ARG A 471 -1.01 -0.30 -1.89
CA ARG A 471 -1.46 0.74 -0.97
C ARG A 471 -2.90 0.50 -0.51
N GLU A 472 -3.83 0.22 -1.42
CA GLU A 472 -5.22 -0.07 -1.09
C GLU A 472 -5.34 -1.36 -0.26
N GLY A 473 -4.77 -2.47 -0.74
CA GLY A 473 -4.94 -3.77 -0.09
C GLY A 473 -4.28 -3.86 1.29
N PHE A 474 -3.15 -3.18 1.53
CA PHE A 474 -2.55 -3.12 2.87
C PHE A 474 -3.43 -2.37 3.88
N ASN A 475 -4.24 -1.43 3.43
CA ASN A 475 -5.12 -0.61 4.27
C ASN A 475 -6.53 -1.21 4.46
N GLN A 476 -6.86 -2.29 3.76
CA GLN A 476 -8.17 -2.94 3.86
C GLN A 476 -8.41 -3.60 5.23
N ALA A 477 -9.60 -3.46 5.82
CA ALA A 477 -9.89 -4.06 7.13
C ALA A 477 -9.91 -5.61 7.11
N GLY A 478 -10.40 -6.21 6.02
CA GLY A 478 -10.51 -7.66 5.83
C GLY A 478 -9.30 -8.28 5.13
N ALA A 479 -9.50 -9.45 4.52
CA ALA A 479 -8.48 -10.12 3.72
C ALA A 479 -8.14 -9.31 2.46
N SER A 480 -6.90 -9.40 1.99
CA SER A 480 -6.52 -8.90 0.67
C SER A 480 -5.80 -9.97 -0.13
N LEU A 481 -6.04 -9.99 -1.44
CA LEU A 481 -5.41 -10.87 -2.40
C LEU A 481 -4.82 -10.05 -3.53
N TRP A 482 -3.53 -10.24 -3.79
CA TRP A 482 -2.88 -9.83 -5.03
C TRP A 482 -2.48 -11.07 -5.81
N SER A 483 -3.15 -11.32 -6.93
CA SER A 483 -2.72 -12.31 -7.92
C SER A 483 -1.82 -11.61 -8.93
N LEU A 484 -0.52 -11.91 -8.85
CA LEU A 484 0.52 -11.22 -9.59
C LEU A 484 1.16 -12.16 -10.60
N MET A 485 1.16 -11.72 -11.85
CA MET A 485 1.98 -12.36 -12.88
C MET A 485 3.36 -11.73 -12.89
N VAL A 486 4.36 -12.53 -12.52
CA VAL A 486 5.75 -12.08 -12.34
C VAL A 486 6.65 -12.68 -13.41
N PRO A 487 7.69 -11.95 -13.87
CA PRO A 487 8.60 -12.49 -14.87
C PRO A 487 9.46 -13.60 -14.26
N GLU A 488 9.78 -14.63 -15.05
CA GLU A 488 10.67 -15.69 -14.58
C GLU A 488 12.08 -15.16 -14.32
N ILE A 489 12.72 -15.65 -13.26
CA ILE A 489 14.05 -15.23 -12.81
C ILE A 489 15.11 -15.41 -13.92
N SER A 490 14.97 -16.44 -14.76
CA SER A 490 15.89 -16.76 -15.85
C SER A 490 15.65 -15.98 -17.15
N THR A 491 14.51 -15.29 -17.28
CA THR A 491 14.13 -14.63 -18.53
C THR A 491 14.71 -13.21 -18.60
N SER A 492 15.31 -12.85 -19.74
CA SER A 492 15.82 -11.49 -19.96
C SER A 492 14.69 -10.45 -19.84
N CYS A 493 14.97 -9.33 -19.17
CA CYS A 493 13.99 -8.28 -18.86
C CYS A 493 13.13 -7.83 -20.04
N ASN A 494 13.70 -7.59 -21.22
CA ASN A 494 12.93 -7.15 -22.40
C ASN A 494 11.93 -8.20 -22.89
N THR A 495 12.34 -9.48 -22.92
CA THR A 495 11.46 -10.59 -23.32
C THR A 495 10.37 -10.80 -22.28
N ALA A 496 10.74 -10.74 -21.00
CA ALA A 496 9.79 -10.95 -19.92
C ALA A 496 8.72 -9.85 -19.88
N TYR A 497 9.10 -8.59 -20.08
CA TYR A 497 8.14 -7.49 -20.19
C TYR A 497 7.13 -7.70 -21.33
N LEU A 498 7.62 -8.10 -22.50
CA LEU A 498 6.77 -8.37 -23.66
C LEU A 498 5.80 -9.52 -23.43
N GLN A 499 6.28 -10.60 -22.80
CA GLN A 499 5.42 -11.72 -22.45
C GLN A 499 4.34 -11.29 -21.47
N LEU A 500 4.70 -10.49 -20.45
CA LEU A 500 3.73 -10.00 -19.48
C LEU A 500 2.62 -9.17 -20.12
N ASN A 501 3.01 -8.21 -20.97
CA ASN A 501 2.04 -7.39 -21.71
C ASN A 501 1.21 -8.21 -22.68
N ALA A 502 1.83 -9.15 -23.40
CA ALA A 502 1.09 -10.02 -24.30
C ALA A 502 0.04 -10.84 -23.54
N ALA A 503 0.35 -11.31 -22.33
CA ALA A 503 -0.60 -12.02 -21.49
C ALA A 503 -1.72 -11.10 -20.96
N ALA A 504 -1.43 -9.85 -20.60
CA ALA A 504 -2.44 -8.86 -20.24
C ALA A 504 -3.37 -8.51 -21.42
N GLU A 505 -2.79 -8.11 -22.56
CA GLU A 505 -3.51 -7.70 -23.77
C GLU A 505 -4.31 -8.85 -24.41
N SER A 506 -3.79 -10.08 -24.37
CA SER A 506 -4.52 -11.26 -24.84
C SER A 506 -5.60 -11.74 -23.87
N ARG A 507 -5.72 -11.13 -22.68
CA ARG A 507 -6.59 -11.55 -21.58
C ARG A 507 -6.28 -12.96 -21.07
N TYR A 508 -5.07 -13.46 -21.31
CA TYR A 508 -4.57 -14.67 -20.65
C TYR A 508 -4.45 -14.44 -19.13
N PHE A 509 -4.06 -13.22 -18.75
CA PHE A 509 -4.02 -12.76 -17.37
C PHE A 509 -4.67 -11.36 -17.31
N PRO A 510 -6.01 -11.31 -17.15
CA PRO A 510 -6.78 -10.06 -17.24
C PRO A 510 -6.53 -9.08 -16.10
#